data_AF-A0AAW6KI95-F1
#
_entry.id   AF-A0AAW6KI95-F1
#
_cell.length_a   1.000
_cell.length_b   1.000
_cell.length_c   1.000
_cell.angle_alpha   90.00
_cell.angle_beta   90.00
_cell.angle_gamma   90.00
#
_symmetry.space_group_name_H-M   'P 1'
#
loop_
_entity.id
_entity.type
_entity.pdbx_description
1 polymer ?
#
loop_
_entity_poly.entity_id
_entity_poly.type
_entity_poly.pdbx_seq_one_letter_code
_entity_poly.pdbx_strand_id
1 'polypeptide(L)' 'MSKKRKRKFRFFLAWQDRKEENWLNEMAKQGWMLKSFFLFIYIFEKTKPSNTVYRLDYKTTS' A
#
# COMPACT_ATOMS: atom_id res chain seq x y z
N MET A 1 9.73 -16.43 -0.90
CA MET A 1 9.78 -15.24 -1.79
C MET A 1 10.06 -14.00 -0.94
N SER A 2 11.20 -13.33 -1.10
CA SER A 2 11.55 -12.13 -0.31
C SER A 2 10.65 -10.95 -0.68
N LYS A 3 9.83 -10.50 0.27
CA LYS A 3 9.03 -9.27 0.16
C LYS A 3 9.99 -8.08 0.05
N LYS A 4 9.97 -7.36 -1.09
CA LYS A 4 10.79 -6.14 -1.26
C LYS A 4 10.12 -5.00 -0.48
N ARG A 5 10.83 -4.45 0.51
CA ARG A 5 10.38 -3.31 1.31
C ARG A 5 11.17 -2.06 0.92
N LYS A 6 10.50 -0.91 0.85
CA LYS A 6 11.09 0.39 0.54
C LYS A 6 10.72 1.36 1.65
N ARG A 7 11.73 2.01 2.24
CA ARG A 7 11.54 3.07 3.24
C ARG A 7 11.69 4.42 2.55
N LYS A 8 10.75 5.34 2.79
CA LYS A 8 10.84 6.73 2.33
C LYS A 8 10.63 7.64 3.52
N PHE A 9 11.53 8.61 3.69
CA PHE A 9 11.37 9.67 4.66
C PHE A 9 10.66 10.85 3.99
N ARG A 10 9.58 11.33 4.61
CA ARG A 10 8.84 12.49 4.12
C ARG A 10 8.17 13.22 5.28
N PHE A 11 8.42 14.52 5.38
CA PHE A 11 7.84 15.36 6.41
C PHE A 11 6.65 16.13 5.81
N PHE A 12 5.44 15.82 6.23
CA PHE A 12 4.23 16.56 5.86
C PHE A 12 3.76 17.39 7.04
N LEU A 13 3.36 18.63 6.75
CA LEU A 13 2.77 19.55 7.71
C LEU A 13 1.24 19.41 7.71
N ALA A 14 0.55 19.88 8.74
CA ALA A 14 -0.91 19.71 8.90
C ALA A 14 -1.73 20.24 7.70
N TRP A 15 -1.23 21.24 6.96
CA TRP A 15 -1.88 21.77 5.75
C TRP A 15 -1.49 21.03 4.45
N GLN A 16 -0.64 20.00 4.52
CA GLN A 16 -0.18 19.20 3.38
C GLN A 16 -0.85 17.81 3.32
N ASP A 17 -1.87 17.57 4.13
CA ASP A 17 -2.66 16.33 4.16
C ASP A 17 -3.09 15.87 2.74
N ARG A 18 -3.71 16.75 1.94
CA ARG A 18 -4.07 16.43 0.55
C ARG A 18 -2.90 16.01 -0.32
N LYS A 19 -1.72 16.56 -0.07
CA LYS A 19 -0.49 16.27 -0.82
C LYS A 19 0.11 14.94 -0.39
N GLU A 20 -0.01 14.61 0.89
CA GLU A 20 0.32 13.29 1.45
C GLU A 20 -0.58 12.22 0.83
N GLU A 21 -1.90 12.42 0.84
CA GLU A 21 -2.87 11.46 0.31
C GLU A 21 -2.64 11.19 -1.18
N ASN A 22 -2.48 12.25 -1.98
CA ASN A 22 -2.21 12.10 -3.42
C ASN A 22 -0.91 11.33 -3.68
N TRP A 23 0.13 11.59 -2.88
CA TRP A 23 1.39 10.84 -2.99
C TRP A 23 1.26 9.37 -2.58
N LEU A 24 0.53 9.06 -1.51
CA LEU A 24 0.25 7.68 -1.10
C LEU A 24 -0.52 6.95 -2.21
N ASN A 25 -1.45 7.64 -2.87
CA ASN A 25 -2.22 7.12 -4.00
C ASN A 25 -1.32 6.81 -5.21
N GLU A 26 -0.38 7.70 -5.56
CA GLU A 26 0.61 7.42 -6.61
C GLU A 26 1.52 6.23 -6.27
N MET A 27 1.95 6.11 -5.01
CA MET A 27 2.72 4.95 -4.56
C MET A 27 1.91 3.65 -4.69
N ALA A 28 0.62 3.67 -4.33
CA ALA A 28 -0.28 2.54 -4.49
C ALA A 28 -0.44 2.14 -5.98
N LYS A 29 -0.61 3.11 -6.89
CA LYS A 29 -0.66 2.88 -8.35
C LYS A 29 0.61 2.24 -8.89
N GLN A 30 1.76 2.56 -8.31
CA GLN A 30 3.05 1.94 -8.64
C GLN A 30 3.24 0.53 -8.04
N GLY A 31 2.24 0.00 -7.32
CA GLY A 31 2.31 -1.30 -6.66
C GLY A 31 3.06 -1.28 -5.33
N TRP A 32 3.13 -0.12 -4.68
CA TRP A 32 3.69 0.03 -3.34
C TRP A 32 2.59 0.28 -2.33
N MET A 33 2.40 -0.66 -1.42
CA MET A 33 1.40 -0.53 -0.36
C MET A 33 2.07 -0.02 0.91
N LEU A 34 1.51 1.02 1.53
CA LEU A 34 1.97 1.50 2.83
C LEU A 34 1.68 0.43 3.87
N LYS A 35 2.73 -0.06 4.56
CA LYS A 35 2.61 -1.11 5.58
C LYS A 35 2.72 -0.56 6.99
N SER A 36 3.55 0.46 7.18
CA SER A 36 3.75 1.09 8.48
C SER A 36 4.25 2.51 8.29
N PHE A 37 3.90 3.38 9.23
CA PHE A 37 4.33 4.77 9.28
C PHE A 37 4.86 5.05 10.68
N PHE A 38 6.05 5.63 10.78
CA PHE A 38 6.66 5.99 12.06
C PHE A 38 7.45 7.29 11.92
N LEU A 39 7.07 8.33 12.66
CA LEU A 39 7.82 9.58 12.80
C LEU A 39 8.37 10.11 11.45
N PHE A 40 7.50 10.32 10.46
CA PHE A 40 7.84 10.78 9.10
C PHE A 40 8.53 9.74 8.20
N ILE A 41 8.64 8.49 8.63
CA ILE A 41 9.15 7.36 7.85
C ILE A 41 7.97 6.51 7.38
N TYR A 42 7.79 6.44 6.06
CA TYR A 42 6.81 5.59 5.40
C TYR A 42 7.49 4.30 4.93
N ILE A 43 6.99 3.17 5.45
CA ILE A 43 7.46 1.84 5.10
C ILE A 43 6.48 1.26 4.08
N PHE A 44 6.93 1.20 2.83
CA PHE A 44 6.19 0.58 1.74
C PHE A 44 6.63 -0.87 1.56
N GLU A 45 5.69 -1.73 1.23
CA GLU A 45 5.93 -3.09 0.78
C GLU A 45 5.52 -3.19 -0.68
N LYS A 46 6.37 -3.80 -1.51
CA LYS A 46 6.03 -4.07 -2.91
C LYS A 46 4.95 -5.14 -2.89
N THR A 47 3.72 -4.73 -3.13
CA THR A 47 2.63 -5.67 -3.35
C THR A 47 2.79 -6.19 -4.77
N LYS A 48 2.91 -7.51 -4.94
CA LYS A 48 2.62 -8.07 -6.27
C LYS A 48 1.13 -7.76 -6.52
N PRO A 49 0.68 -7.51 -7.75
CA PRO A 49 -0.71 -7.78 -8.08
C PRO A 49 -0.89 -9.27 -7.87
N SER A 50 -1.08 -9.68 -6.61
CA SER A 50 -1.57 -11.00 -6.30
C SER A 50 -2.96 -10.91 -6.87
N ASN A 51 -3.07 -11.41 -8.09
CA ASN A 51 -4.29 -11.82 -8.73
C ASN A 51 -4.85 -12.95 -7.87
N THR A 52 -5.16 -12.63 -6.62
CA THR A 52 -5.95 -13.45 -5.73
C THR A 52 -7.32 -13.32 -6.35
N VAL A 53 -7.55 -14.15 -7.37
CA VAL A 53 -8.88 -14.50 -7.82
C VAL A 53 -9.52 -15.08 -6.57
N TYR A 54 -10.24 -14.25 -5.83
CA TYR A 54 -11.20 -14.71 -4.85
C TYR A 54 -12.27 -15.41 -5.67
N ARG A 55 -11.98 -16.64 -6.09
CA ARG A 55 -12.99 -17.52 -6.65
C ARG A 55 -13.80 -17.94 -5.45
N LEU A 56 -14.86 -17.17 -5.16
CA LEU A 56 -15.95 -17.63 -4.32
C LEU A 56 -16.53 -18.85 -5.04
N ASP A 57 -16.03 -20.03 -4.69
CA ASP A 57 -16.67 -21.29 -5.02
C ASP A 57 -17.93 -21.35 -4.14
N TYR A 58 -18.98 -20.64 -4.57
CA TYR A 58 -20.32 -20.75 -4.02
C TYR A 58 -20.84 -22.14 -4.38
N LYS A 59 -20.44 -23.15 -3.61
CA LYS A 59 -21.17 -24.42 -3.58
C LYS A 59 -22.38 -24.23 -2.68
N THR A 60 -23.47 -23.80 -3.30
CA THR A 60 -24.80 -24.06 -2.75
C THR A 60 -24.98 -25.58 -2.79
N THR A 61 -25.00 -26.22 -1.64
CA THR A 61 -25.46 -27.60 -1.51
C THR A 61 -26.81 -27.55 -0.82
N SER A 62 -27.76 -28.24 -1.46
CA SER A 62 -29.20 -28.41 -1.25
C SER A 62 -29.76 -28.26 0.16
#